data_AF-A0AA36CE58-F1
#
_entry.id   AF-A0AA36CE58-F1
#
_cell.length_a   1.000
_cell.length_b   1.000
_cell.length_c   1.000
_cell.angle_alpha   90.00
_cell.angle_beta   90.00
_cell.angle_gamma   90.00
#
_symmetry.space_group_name_H-M   'P 1'
#
loop_
_entity.id
_entity.type
_entity.pdbx_description
1 polymer ?
#
loop_
_entity_poly.entity_id
_entity_poly.type
_entity_poly.pdbx_seq_one_letter_code
_entity_poly.pdbx_strand_id
1 'polypeptide(L)'
;MKLIVVVRDPVTRAISDYTQASLKKKRLGQMPSFERLAVGDCTGWLKANCTVKTRGVNSSWGAIRLGVYHKHLRHWLNHFPLEQIHFVDGEQLIQEPAHEVAAVERFLGLDSVVHKTDFAVDPQKGFPCVLRNDKTLHCLGKSKGRKHPEVDRKVIEKLHRFYEPENKVFSRLINKRFTW
;
A
#
# COMPACT_ATOMS: atom_id res chain seq x y z
N MET A 1 -19.73 -3.81 -14.37
CA MET A 1 -18.39 -3.25 -14.08
C MET A 1 -17.73 -4.11 -13.02
N LYS A 2 -16.42 -4.34 -13.10
CA LYS A 2 -15.64 -5.06 -12.08
C LYS A 2 -14.49 -4.17 -11.63
N LEU A 3 -14.22 -4.11 -10.33
CA LEU A 3 -13.18 -3.26 -9.73
C LEU A 3 -12.14 -4.16 -9.06
N ILE A 4 -10.86 -3.80 -9.22
CA ILE A 4 -9.75 -4.47 -8.56
C ILE A 4 -9.07 -3.47 -7.65
N VAL A 5 -8.95 -3.81 -6.37
CA VAL A 5 -8.37 -2.96 -5.33
C VAL A 5 -7.17 -3.68 -4.75
N VAL A 6 -5.98 -3.13 -4.97
CA VAL A 6 -4.74 -3.65 -4.39
C VAL A 6 -4.46 -2.92 -3.09
N VAL A 7 -4.33 -3.66 -1.99
CA VAL A 7 -4.05 -3.11 -0.66
C VAL A 7 -2.79 -3.73 -0.07
N ARG A 8 -2.10 -2.99 0.79
CA ARG A 8 -0.89 -3.41 1.50
C ARG A 8 -0.99 -3.03 2.98
N ASP A 9 -0.04 -3.46 3.79
CA ASP A 9 0.10 -2.94 5.16
C ASP A 9 0.03 -1.40 5.14
N PRO A 10 -0.94 -0.78 5.82
CA PRO A 10 -1.12 0.66 5.78
C PRO A 10 0.08 1.45 6.33
N VAL A 11 0.91 0.85 7.19
CA VAL A 11 2.17 1.45 7.65
C VAL A 11 3.19 1.45 6.51
N THR A 12 3.46 0.30 5.91
CA THR A 12 4.36 0.19 4.75
C THR A 12 3.90 1.06 3.57
N ARG A 13 2.59 1.12 3.32
CA ARG A 13 1.97 1.97 2.30
C ARG A 13 2.25 3.45 2.56
N ALA A 14 2.10 3.91 3.81
CA ALA A 14 2.39 5.29 4.19
C ALA A 14 3.87 5.66 4.01
N ILE A 15 4.78 4.76 4.39
CA ILE A 15 6.23 4.94 4.21
C ILE A 15 6.58 4.99 2.72
N SER A 16 5.96 4.13 1.90
CA SER A 16 6.17 4.12 0.45
C SER A 16 5.72 5.42 -0.22
N ASP A 17 4.56 5.93 0.19
CA ASP A 17 4.00 7.21 -0.27
C ASP A 17 4.93 8.39 0.10
N TYR A 18 5.38 8.45 1.36
CA TYR A 18 6.39 9.40 1.80
C TYR A 18 7.69 9.30 1.00
N THR A 19 8.19 8.08 0.77
CA THR A 19 9.44 7.84 0.02
C THR A 19 9.33 8.42 -1.40
N GLN A 20 8.20 8.18 -2.06
CA GLN A 20 7.94 8.74 -3.39
C GLN A 20 7.87 10.27 -3.37
N ALA A 21 7.15 10.85 -2.40
CA ALA A 21 7.04 12.31 -2.28
C ALA A 21 8.39 12.97 -1.97
N SER A 22 9.18 12.37 -1.07
CA SER A 22 10.50 12.85 -0.67
C SER A 22 11.48 12.85 -1.85
N LEU A 23 11.52 11.79 -2.65
CA LEU A 23 12.39 11.74 -3.84
C LEU A 23 12.02 12.77 -4.91
N LYS A 24 10.73 13.09 -5.08
CA LYS A 24 10.29 14.16 -5.98
C LYS A 24 10.68 15.54 -5.43
N LYS A 25 10.51 15.77 -4.13
CA LYS A 25 10.79 17.07 -3.49
C LYS A 25 12.25 17.33 -3.16
N LYS A 26 13.12 16.30 -3.08
CA LYS A 26 14.59 16.50 -2.94
C LYS A 26 15.16 17.42 -4.02
N ARG A 27 14.50 17.55 -5.18
CA ARG A 27 14.85 18.48 -6.25
C ARG A 27 14.50 19.96 -5.96
N LEU A 28 13.69 20.21 -4.93
CA LEU A 28 13.11 21.52 -4.58
C LEU A 28 13.40 21.94 -3.12
N GLY A 29 13.94 21.04 -2.28
CA GLY A 29 14.31 21.32 -0.88
C GLY A 29 14.28 20.08 0.01
N GLN A 30 14.71 20.21 1.27
CA GLN A 30 14.61 19.13 2.25
C GLN A 30 13.18 18.97 2.77
N MET A 31 12.65 17.75 2.70
CA MET A 31 11.38 17.37 3.33
C MET A 31 11.65 16.96 4.79
N PRO A 32 10.75 17.29 5.75
CA PRO A 32 10.84 16.77 7.11
C PRO A 32 10.84 15.25 7.14
N SER A 33 11.41 14.66 8.19
CA SER A 33 11.43 13.21 8.38
C SER A 33 10.02 12.62 8.46
N PHE A 34 9.90 11.32 8.18
CA PHE A 34 8.63 10.62 8.26
C PHE A 34 8.01 10.72 9.66
N GLU A 35 8.80 10.56 10.71
CA GLU A 35 8.38 10.64 12.11
C GLU A 35 7.79 12.02 12.43
N ARG A 36 8.47 13.09 11.99
CA ARG A 36 8.02 14.45 12.21
C ARG A 36 6.66 14.71 11.55
N LEU A 37 6.40 14.12 10.38
CA LEU A 37 5.12 14.23 9.68
C LEU A 37 4.04 13.33 10.29
N ALA A 38 4.40 12.12 10.72
CA ALA A 38 3.47 11.08 11.17
C ALA A 38 3.04 11.25 12.62
N VAL A 39 3.95 11.62 13.52
CA VAL A 39 3.70 11.65 14.98
C VAL A 39 4.17 12.93 15.67
N GLY A 40 4.91 13.79 14.97
CA GLY A 40 5.35 15.09 15.47
C GLY A 40 4.19 16.02 15.85
N ASP A 41 4.49 17.07 16.62
CA ASP A 41 3.47 18.01 17.06
C ASP A 41 2.93 18.86 15.93
N CYS A 42 1.61 19.12 15.96
CA CYS A 42 0.92 19.92 14.96
C CYS A 42 1.21 21.43 15.13
N THR A 43 2.48 21.81 15.22
CA THR A 43 2.93 23.17 15.48
C THR A 43 3.83 23.70 14.35
N GLY A 44 3.95 25.02 14.27
CA GLY A 44 4.73 25.68 13.22
C GLY A 44 4.30 25.25 11.81
N TRP A 45 5.29 24.93 10.98
CA TRP A 45 5.08 24.52 9.58
C TRP A 45 4.21 23.25 9.41
N LEU A 46 4.15 22.36 10.41
CA LEU A 46 3.34 21.14 10.33
C LEU A 46 1.84 21.42 10.45
N LYS A 47 1.43 22.56 11.01
CA LYS A 47 0.02 22.88 11.29
C LYS A 47 -0.86 22.81 10.04
N ALA A 48 -0.34 23.21 8.88
CA ALA A 48 -1.06 23.12 7.61
C ALA A 48 -1.37 21.68 7.17
N ASN A 49 -0.55 20.71 7.59
CA ASN A 49 -0.66 19.29 7.24
C ASN A 49 -1.07 18.41 8.45
N CYS A 50 -1.40 19.02 9.58
CA CYS A 50 -1.66 18.38 10.87
C CYS A 50 -2.84 19.10 11.54
N THR A 51 -4.05 18.80 11.07
CA THR A 51 -5.29 19.37 11.61
C THR A 51 -5.93 18.46 12.66
N VAL A 52 -5.68 17.14 12.60
CA VAL A 52 -6.26 16.16 13.52
C VAL A 52 -5.21 15.13 13.95
N LYS A 53 -4.96 15.07 15.27
CA LYS A 53 -4.17 14.03 15.92
C LYS A 53 -5.09 13.03 16.60
N THR A 54 -4.98 11.76 16.24
CA THR A 54 -5.73 10.65 16.85
C THR A 54 -4.73 9.69 17.48
N ARG A 55 -4.83 9.44 18.79
CA ARG A 55 -3.87 8.59 19.54
C ARG A 55 -2.40 8.99 19.32
N GLY A 56 -2.16 10.30 19.17
CA GLY A 56 -0.83 10.85 18.93
C GLY A 56 -0.24 10.58 17.53
N VAL A 57 -1.06 10.16 16.57
CA VAL A 57 -0.73 10.06 15.13
C VAL A 57 -1.45 11.17 14.37
N ASN A 58 -0.75 11.83 13.44
CA ASN A 58 -1.31 12.81 12.52
C ASN A 58 -2.22 12.13 11.48
N SER A 59 -3.45 11.83 11.88
CA SER A 59 -4.47 11.19 11.05
C SER A 59 -4.97 12.06 9.88
N SER A 60 -4.73 13.37 9.93
CA SER A 60 -5.07 14.29 8.85
C SER A 60 -4.07 14.28 7.69
N TRP A 61 -2.82 13.85 7.92
CA TRP A 61 -1.81 13.80 6.87
C TRP A 61 -2.21 12.78 5.79
N GLY A 62 -2.14 13.17 4.52
CA GLY A 62 -2.59 12.35 3.39
C GLY A 62 -2.00 10.93 3.40
N ALA A 63 -0.72 10.78 3.74
CA ALA A 63 -0.08 9.47 3.77
C ALA A 63 -0.65 8.54 4.87
N ILE A 64 -1.14 9.09 5.98
CA ILE A 64 -1.81 8.29 7.02
C ILE A 64 -3.29 8.10 6.69
N ARG A 65 -3.97 9.17 6.29
CA ARG A 65 -5.40 9.18 5.98
C ARG A 65 -5.77 8.18 4.87
N LEU A 66 -4.92 8.02 3.86
CA LEU A 66 -5.13 7.05 2.76
C LEU A 66 -5.02 5.59 3.22
N GLY A 67 -4.31 5.29 4.31
CA GLY A 67 -4.20 3.95 4.87
C GLY A 67 -5.44 3.50 5.65
N VAL A 68 -6.40 4.39 5.91
CA VAL A 68 -7.66 4.06 6.59
C VAL A 68 -8.67 3.51 5.57
N TYR A 69 -8.39 2.31 5.05
CA TYR A 69 -9.03 1.76 3.86
C TYR A 69 -10.57 1.68 3.95
N HIS A 70 -11.12 1.31 5.10
CA HIS A 70 -12.58 1.18 5.27
C HIS A 70 -13.33 2.49 5.02
N LYS A 71 -12.74 3.65 5.32
CA LYS A 71 -13.38 4.95 5.07
C LYS A 71 -13.53 5.20 3.57
N HIS A 72 -12.51 4.86 2.77
CA HIS A 72 -12.56 4.99 1.32
C HIS A 72 -13.52 3.96 0.72
N LEU A 73 -13.43 2.70 1.16
CA LEU A 73 -14.28 1.62 0.67
C LEU A 73 -15.78 1.91 0.83
N ARG A 74 -16.20 2.49 1.96
CA ARG A 74 -17.62 2.85 2.19
C ARG A 74 -18.21 3.72 1.08
N HIS A 75 -17.43 4.63 0.51
CA HIS A 75 -17.89 5.48 -0.59
C HIS A 75 -18.13 4.66 -1.86
N TRP A 76 -17.24 3.70 -2.15
CA TRP A 76 -17.40 2.79 -3.29
C TRP A 76 -18.59 1.85 -3.13
N LEU A 77 -18.83 1.35 -1.92
CA LEU A 77 -19.94 0.46 -1.62
C LEU A 77 -21.33 1.13 -1.75
N ASN A 78 -21.40 2.46 -1.81
CA ASN A 78 -22.64 3.18 -2.14
C ASN A 78 -23.05 3.02 -3.60
N HIS A 79 -22.13 2.59 -4.47
CA HIS A 79 -22.33 2.53 -5.92
C HIS A 79 -22.07 1.14 -6.51
N PHE A 80 -21.19 0.36 -5.90
CA PHE A 80 -20.79 -0.96 -6.36
C PHE A 80 -20.98 -1.98 -5.24
N PRO A 81 -21.79 -3.04 -5.43
CA PRO A 81 -21.87 -4.13 -4.47
C PRO A 81 -20.50 -4.80 -4.29
N LEU A 82 -20.29 -5.40 -3.11
CA LEU A 82 -18.98 -5.94 -2.71
C LEU A 82 -18.48 -7.02 -3.69
N GLU A 83 -19.39 -7.81 -4.26
CA GLU A 83 -19.13 -8.87 -5.22
C GLU A 83 -18.53 -8.35 -6.53
N GLN A 84 -18.67 -7.05 -6.82
CA GLN A 84 -18.02 -6.39 -7.97
C GLN A 84 -16.62 -5.87 -7.64
N ILE A 85 -16.11 -6.08 -6.43
CA ILE A 85 -14.81 -5.59 -5.98
C ILE A 85 -13.92 -6.74 -5.54
N HIS A 86 -12.82 -6.96 -6.25
CA HIS A 86 -11.80 -7.93 -5.86
C HIS A 86 -10.64 -7.27 -5.13
N PHE A 87 -10.29 -7.80 -3.96
CA PHE A 87 -9.19 -7.29 -3.14
C PHE A 87 -7.95 -8.15 -3.28
N VAL A 88 -6.93 -7.58 -3.92
CA VAL A 88 -5.60 -8.18 -4.09
C VAL A 88 -4.75 -7.86 -2.86
N ASP A 89 -4.15 -8.89 -2.28
CA ASP A 89 -3.17 -8.75 -1.20
C ASP A 89 -1.83 -8.36 -1.81
N GLY A 90 -1.41 -7.12 -1.60
CA GLY A 90 -0.16 -6.61 -2.14
C GLY A 90 1.10 -7.16 -1.48
N GLU A 91 1.03 -7.78 -0.29
CA GLU A 91 2.15 -8.53 0.26
C GLU A 91 2.28 -9.89 -0.44
N GLN A 92 1.16 -10.59 -0.63
CA GLN A 92 1.16 -11.85 -1.40
C GLN A 92 1.48 -11.62 -2.88
N LEU A 93 1.09 -10.50 -3.48
CA LEU A 93 1.45 -10.18 -4.86
C LEU A 93 2.96 -10.04 -5.06
N ILE A 94 3.71 -9.64 -4.02
CA ILE A 94 5.17 -9.56 -4.06
C ILE A 94 5.79 -10.97 -3.90
N GLN A 95 5.21 -11.81 -3.05
CA GLN A 95 5.75 -13.13 -2.70
C GLN A 95 5.37 -14.21 -3.73
N GLU A 96 4.09 -14.29 -4.09
CA GLU A 96 3.50 -15.23 -5.04
C GLU A 96 2.63 -14.50 -6.09
N PRO A 97 3.22 -13.75 -7.03
CA PRO A 97 2.47 -12.97 -8.02
C PRO A 97 1.48 -13.82 -8.84
N ALA A 98 1.88 -15.02 -9.25
CA ALA A 98 1.01 -15.93 -10.00
C ALA A 98 -0.28 -16.30 -9.22
N HIS A 99 -0.21 -16.42 -7.89
CA HIS A 99 -1.36 -16.74 -7.07
C HIS A 99 -2.40 -15.61 -7.09
N GLU A 100 -1.96 -14.37 -6.85
CA GLU A 100 -2.85 -13.20 -6.85
C GLU A 100 -3.38 -12.89 -8.27
N VAL A 101 -2.56 -13.04 -9.30
CA VAL A 101 -2.98 -12.82 -10.69
C VAL A 101 -4.01 -13.88 -11.13
N ALA A 102 -3.81 -15.16 -10.77
CA ALA A 102 -4.80 -16.20 -11.06
C ALA A 102 -6.14 -15.96 -10.34
N ALA A 103 -6.11 -15.38 -9.13
CA ALA A 103 -7.32 -14.97 -8.44
C ALA A 103 -8.06 -13.83 -9.16
N VAL A 104 -7.32 -12.89 -9.77
CA VAL A 104 -7.86 -11.83 -10.61
C VAL A 104 -8.46 -12.41 -11.91
N GLU A 105 -7.78 -13.35 -12.58
CA GLU A 105 -8.31 -14.03 -13.78
C GLU A 105 -9.68 -14.67 -13.48
N ARG A 106 -9.78 -15.45 -12.39
CA ARG A 106 -11.04 -16.05 -11.94
C ARG A 106 -12.11 -15.01 -11.63
N PHE A 107 -11.76 -13.94 -10.93
CA PHE A 107 -12.70 -12.87 -10.63
C PHE A 107 -13.23 -12.21 -11.91
N LEU A 108 -12.38 -12.00 -12.91
CA LEU A 108 -12.77 -11.41 -14.18
C LEU A 108 -13.55 -12.38 -15.08
N GLY A 109 -13.45 -13.69 -14.86
CA GLY A 109 -14.03 -14.74 -15.71
C GLY A 109 -13.18 -15.01 -16.94
N LEU A 110 -11.85 -14.89 -16.80
CA LEU A 110 -10.86 -15.17 -17.83
C LEU A 110 -10.30 -16.59 -17.65
N ASP A 111 -9.76 -17.14 -18.74
CA ASP A 111 -9.01 -18.39 -18.69
C ASP A 111 -7.78 -18.24 -17.79
N SER A 112 -7.47 -19.31 -17.04
CA SER A 112 -6.30 -19.34 -16.15
C SER A 112 -5.06 -19.62 -16.98
N VAL A 113 -4.36 -18.57 -17.41
CA VAL A 113 -3.16 -18.69 -18.25
C VAL A 113 -1.88 -18.36 -17.50
N VAL A 114 -1.98 -17.74 -16.33
CA VAL A 114 -0.79 -17.37 -15.55
C VAL A 114 -0.22 -18.57 -14.78
N HIS A 115 1.11 -18.71 -14.83
CA HIS A 115 1.85 -19.77 -14.16
C HIS A 115 2.97 -19.19 -13.28
N LYS A 116 3.42 -19.96 -12.28
CA LYS A 116 4.57 -19.58 -11.44
C LYS A 116 5.83 -19.34 -12.27
N THR A 117 5.99 -20.06 -13.39
CA THR A 117 7.11 -19.93 -14.32
C THR A 117 7.12 -18.63 -15.12
N ASP A 118 6.01 -17.88 -15.14
CA ASP A 118 5.92 -16.60 -15.85
C ASP A 118 6.53 -15.45 -15.03
N PHE A 119 7.03 -15.74 -13.83
CA PHE A 119 7.67 -14.77 -12.96
C PHE A 119 9.06 -15.25 -12.54
N ALA A 120 9.98 -14.30 -12.46
CA ALA A 120 11.28 -14.50 -11.83
C ALA A 120 11.70 -13.25 -11.07
N VAL A 121 12.52 -13.40 -10.04
CA VAL A 121 13.01 -12.28 -9.23
C VAL A 121 14.36 -11.82 -9.78
N ASP A 122 14.46 -10.54 -10.10
CA ASP A 122 15.74 -9.90 -10.40
C ASP A 122 16.52 -9.72 -9.09
N PRO A 123 17.72 -10.32 -8.94
CA PRO A 123 18.51 -10.24 -7.71
C PRO A 123 18.90 -8.82 -7.30
N GLN A 124 19.06 -7.90 -8.26
CA GLN A 124 19.39 -6.50 -7.97
C GLN A 124 18.17 -5.69 -7.55
N LYS A 125 16.99 -6.01 -8.09
CA LYS A 125 15.75 -5.30 -7.73
C LYS A 125 15.08 -5.86 -6.48
N GLY A 126 15.17 -7.17 -6.25
CA GLY A 126 14.52 -7.85 -5.13
C GLY A 126 12.99 -7.91 -5.23
N PHE A 127 12.42 -7.70 -6.42
CA PHE A 127 10.98 -7.79 -6.70
C PHE A 127 10.73 -8.74 -7.87
N PRO A 128 9.56 -9.41 -7.92
CA PRO A 128 9.19 -10.23 -9.06
C PRO A 128 9.06 -9.40 -10.34
N CYS A 129 9.54 -9.97 -11.43
CA CYS A 129 9.44 -9.47 -12.79
C CYS A 129 8.73 -10.51 -13.66
N VAL A 130 8.13 -10.08 -14.76
CA VAL A 130 7.49 -10.99 -15.72
C VAL A 130 8.59 -11.60 -16.59
N LEU A 131 8.67 -12.93 -16.65
CA LEU A 131 9.57 -13.67 -17.53
C LEU A 131 8.89 -13.84 -18.89
N ARG A 132 9.51 -13.30 -19.95
CA ARG A 132 9.00 -13.43 -21.31
C ARG A 132 9.44 -14.75 -21.96
N ASN A 133 8.79 -15.11 -23.07
CA ASN A 133 9.10 -16.32 -23.84
C ASN A 133 10.55 -16.37 -24.32
N ASP A 134 11.14 -15.21 -24.64
CA ASP A 134 12.55 -15.05 -25.02
C ASP A 134 13.53 -15.10 -23.84
N LYS A 135 13.04 -15.50 -22.65
CA LYS A 135 13.77 -15.57 -21.36
C LYS A 135 14.26 -14.22 -20.84
N THR A 136 13.81 -13.10 -21.39
CA THR A 136 14.12 -11.77 -20.85
C THR A 136 13.20 -11.42 -19.68
N LEU A 137 13.75 -10.73 -18.68
CA LEU A 137 12.97 -10.23 -17.53
C LEU A 137 12.39 -8.85 -17.83
N HIS A 138 11.06 -8.78 -17.88
CA HIS A 138 10.32 -7.52 -17.92
C HIS A 138 9.97 -7.06 -16.50
N CYS A 139 10.90 -6.31 -15.92
CA CYS A 139 10.72 -5.72 -14.60
C CYS A 139 10.04 -4.36 -14.66
N LEU A 140 9.34 -4.00 -13.58
CA LEU A 140 8.82 -2.65 -13.40
C LEU A 140 9.94 -1.59 -13.43
N GLY A 141 9.60 -0.37 -13.87
CA GLY A 141 10.54 0.74 -14.04
C GLY A 141 11.21 1.21 -12.74
N LYS A 142 12.24 2.07 -12.86
CA LYS A 142 13.07 2.58 -11.74
C LYS A 142 12.30 3.28 -10.62
N SER A 143 11.05 3.66 -10.88
CA SER A 143 10.13 4.27 -9.92
C SER A 143 9.40 3.25 -9.04
N LYS A 144 9.66 1.95 -9.18
CA LYS A 144 9.03 0.88 -8.39
C LYS A 144 10.08 0.17 -7.54
N GLY A 145 9.69 -0.32 -6.36
CA GLY A 145 10.59 -1.05 -5.45
C GLY A 145 11.69 -0.19 -4.81
N ARG A 146 11.40 1.07 -4.47
CA ARG A 146 12.42 1.98 -3.92
C ARG A 146 12.77 1.62 -2.49
N LYS A 147 14.05 1.74 -2.12
CA LYS A 147 14.49 1.61 -0.72
C LYS A 147 13.76 2.63 0.15
N HIS A 148 13.02 2.14 1.14
CA HIS A 148 12.35 2.97 2.13
C HIS A 148 13.39 3.57 3.11
N PRO A 149 13.12 4.76 3.67
CA PRO A 149 13.92 5.29 4.77
C PRO A 149 13.81 4.36 5.99
N GLU A 150 14.83 4.36 6.83
CA GLU A 150 14.72 3.80 8.16
C GLU A 150 13.79 4.69 8.99
N VAL A 151 12.86 4.06 9.72
CA VAL A 151 11.87 4.73 10.57
C VAL A 151 11.99 4.16 11.96
N ASP A 152 11.96 5.02 12.98
CA ASP A 152 12.04 4.58 14.38
C ASP A 152 10.98 3.50 14.68
N ARG A 153 11.42 2.37 15.25
CA ARG A 153 10.56 1.23 15.60
C ARG A 153 9.38 1.63 16.49
N LYS A 154 9.56 2.58 17.42
CA LYS A 154 8.47 3.10 18.28
C LYS A 154 7.41 3.81 17.46
N VAL A 155 7.81 4.48 16.37
CA VAL A 155 6.87 5.14 15.44
C VAL A 155 6.12 4.10 14.62
N ILE A 156 6.81 3.06 14.12
CA ILE A 156 6.17 1.92 13.44
C ILE A 156 5.12 1.27 14.34
N GLU A 157 5.50 0.88 15.57
CA GLU A 157 4.58 0.27 16.55
C GLU A 157 3.38 1.16 16.86
N LYS A 158 3.60 2.48 17.02
CA LYS A 158 2.53 3.44 17.25
C LYS A 158 1.57 3.53 16.06
N LEU A 159 2.07 3.44 14.83
CA LEU A 159 1.25 3.43 13.63
C LEU A 159 0.45 2.11 13.50
N HIS A 160 1.03 0.95 13.79
CA HIS A 160 0.28 -0.31 13.83
C HIS A 160 -0.85 -0.25 14.86
N ARG A 161 -0.59 0.23 16.08
CA ARG A 161 -1.66 0.44 17.10
C ARG A 161 -2.73 1.43 16.64
N PHE A 162 -2.35 2.45 15.87
CA PHE A 162 -3.31 3.38 15.29
C PHE A 162 -4.19 2.71 14.23
N TYR A 163 -3.62 1.88 13.34
CA TYR A 163 -4.36 1.23 12.26
C TYR A 163 -5.12 -0.03 12.69
N GLU A 164 -4.71 -0.72 13.75
CA GLU A 164 -5.31 -1.98 14.19
C GLU A 164 -6.86 -1.94 14.26
N PRO A 165 -7.50 -0.98 14.96
CA PRO A 165 -8.97 -0.92 14.98
C PRO A 165 -9.56 -0.54 13.61
N GLU A 166 -8.86 0.25 12.79
CA GLU A 166 -9.30 0.60 11.44
C GLU A 166 -9.26 -0.62 10.51
N ASN A 167 -8.20 -1.45 10.61
CA ASN A 167 -8.01 -2.70 9.87
C ASN A 167 -9.09 -3.71 10.25
N LYS A 168 -9.44 -3.82 11.54
CA LYS A 168 -10.55 -4.68 12.00
C LYS A 168 -11.89 -4.27 11.42
N VAL A 169 -12.14 -2.98 11.17
CA VAL A 169 -13.36 -2.53 10.47
C VAL A 169 -13.28 -2.91 9.00
N PHE A 170 -12.15 -2.65 8.34
CA PHE A 170 -11.95 -3.00 6.93
C PHE A 170 -12.14 -4.49 6.67
N SER A 171 -11.47 -5.36 7.45
CA SER A 171 -11.58 -6.82 7.29
C SER A 171 -12.99 -7.35 7.48
N ARG A 172 -13.77 -6.76 8.40
CA ARG A 172 -15.18 -7.11 8.57
C ARG A 172 -16.03 -6.70 7.37
N LEU A 173 -15.79 -5.51 6.81
CA LEU A 173 -16.55 -5.03 5.63
C LEU A 173 -16.33 -5.90 4.39
N ILE A 174 -15.12 -6.41 4.19
CA ILE A 174 -14.79 -7.20 2.98
C ILE A 174 -14.85 -8.71 3.21
N ASN A 175 -15.17 -9.15 4.42
CA ASN A 175 -15.12 -10.56 4.85
C ASN A 175 -13.78 -11.27 4.49
N LYS A 176 -12.66 -10.56 4.64
CA LYS A 176 -11.30 -11.04 4.35
C LYS A 176 -10.33 -10.43 5.34
N ARG A 177 -9.37 -11.23 5.81
CA ARG A 177 -8.29 -10.79 6.71
C ARG A 177 -6.98 -10.67 5.95
N PHE A 178 -6.20 -9.66 6.31
CA PHE A 178 -4.81 -9.49 5.91
C PHE A 178 -3.93 -9.58 7.16
N THR A 179 -2.68 -10.01 7.02
CA THR A 179 -1.76 -10.26 8.13
C THR A 179 -0.93 -9.02 8.49
N TRP A 180 -1.58 -7.86 8.68
CA TRP A 180 -0.95 -6.57 9.03
C TRP A 180 -1.13 -6.18 10.49
#